data_AF-A0A7L8S390-F1
#
_entry.id   AF-A0A7L8S390-F1
#
_cell.length_a   1.000
_cell.length_b   1.000
_cell.length_c   1.000
_cell.angle_alpha   90.00
_cell.angle_beta   90.00
_cell.angle_gamma   90.00
#
_symmetry.space_group_name_H-M   'P 1'
#
loop_
_entity.id
_entity.type
_entity.pdbx_description
1 polymer ?
#
loop_
_entity_poly.entity_id
_entity_poly.type
_entity_poly.pdbx_seq_one_letter_code
_entity_poly.pdbx_strand_id
1 'polypeptide(L)'
;MRKLVTSSMIVLLAALSIGGASTQPQAKGTVTRTDRCNRLQQQFTDEIAEHAEAKRAAEAKALQKKAMKFCAGNQQAQGIRAYATALKMLGAQPIEP
;
A
#
# COMPACT_ATOMS: atom_id res chain seq x y z
N MET A 1 29.24 -51.88 -17.20
CA MET A 1 27.95 -52.17 -17.86
C MET A 1 27.20 -50.85 -18.03
N ARG A 2 26.82 -50.54 -19.27
CA ARG A 2 26.08 -49.33 -19.68
C ARG A 2 24.65 -49.40 -19.15
N LYS A 3 24.09 -48.27 -18.66
CA LYS A 3 22.74 -47.80 -19.02
C LYS A 3 22.70 -46.26 -18.91
N LEU A 4 22.90 -45.61 -20.05
CA LEU A 4 22.44 -44.26 -20.32
C LEU A 4 20.92 -44.31 -20.41
N VAL A 5 20.21 -43.62 -19.52
CA VAL A 5 18.79 -43.34 -19.68
C VAL A 5 18.67 -41.87 -20.07
N THR A 6 18.64 -41.65 -21.38
CA THR A 6 18.12 -40.44 -22.00
C THR A 6 16.60 -40.49 -21.92
N SER A 7 15.97 -39.52 -21.28
CA SER A 7 14.61 -39.14 -21.65
C SER A 7 14.44 -37.64 -21.48
N SER A 8 14.59 -36.94 -22.60
CA SER A 8 14.26 -35.54 -22.78
C SER A 8 12.78 -35.29 -22.50
N MET A 9 12.48 -34.30 -21.68
CA MET A 9 11.28 -33.48 -21.83
C MET A 9 11.59 -32.10 -21.25
N ILE A 10 11.92 -31.21 -22.18
CA ILE A 10 12.03 -29.77 -21.98
C ILE A 10 10.62 -29.26 -21.70
N VAL A 11 10.41 -28.61 -20.56
CA VAL A 11 9.36 -27.60 -20.43
C VAL A 11 10.03 -26.32 -19.95
N LEU A 12 10.46 -25.51 -20.91
CA LEU A 12 10.69 -24.09 -20.71
C LEU A 12 9.32 -23.43 -20.54
N LEU A 13 8.96 -23.03 -19.33
CA LEU A 13 8.06 -21.89 -19.15
C LEU A 13 8.76 -20.86 -18.25
N ALA A 14 9.36 -19.87 -18.92
CA ALA A 14 9.81 -18.64 -18.30
C ALA A 14 8.58 -17.80 -17.95
N ALA A 15 8.27 -17.68 -16.66
CA ALA A 15 7.47 -16.56 -16.18
C ALA A 15 8.43 -15.39 -15.93
N LEU A 16 8.48 -14.46 -16.89
CA LEU A 16 9.19 -13.19 -16.73
C LEU A 16 8.62 -12.45 -15.51
N SER A 17 9.42 -12.41 -14.45
CA SER A 17 9.21 -11.54 -13.30
C SER A 17 9.74 -10.15 -13.67
N ILE A 18 8.90 -9.34 -14.30
CA ILE A 18 9.20 -7.91 -14.52
C ILE A 18 7.92 -7.10 -14.27
N GLY A 19 7.63 -6.87 -13.00
CA GLY A 19 6.82 -5.74 -12.55
C GLY A 19 7.74 -4.88 -11.69
N GLY A 20 8.22 -3.77 -12.26
CA GLY A 20 9.33 -2.99 -11.75
C GLY A 20 9.17 -2.60 -10.28
N ALA A 21 10.18 -2.93 -9.49
CA ALA A 21 10.51 -2.14 -8.33
C ALA A 21 10.86 -0.73 -8.84
N SER A 22 9.88 0.17 -8.84
CA SER A 22 10.08 1.61 -8.90
C SER A 22 10.88 2.02 -7.68
N THR A 23 12.17 1.69 -7.65
CA THR A 23 13.13 2.31 -6.75
C THR A 23 13.36 3.70 -7.32
N GLN A 24 12.36 4.57 -7.19
CA GLN A 24 12.62 5.99 -7.23
C GLN A 24 13.69 6.24 -6.17
N PRO A 25 14.83 6.85 -6.52
CA PRO A 25 15.66 7.47 -5.51
C PRO A 25 14.80 8.59 -4.94
N GLN A 26 14.09 8.31 -3.84
CA GLN A 26 13.57 9.38 -3.01
C GLN A 26 14.82 10.10 -2.53
N ALA A 27 15.14 11.21 -3.21
CA ALA A 27 15.97 12.25 -2.65
C ALA A 27 15.53 12.37 -1.19
N LYS A 28 16.47 12.14 -0.27
CA LYS A 28 16.28 12.23 1.19
C LYS A 28 16.02 13.71 1.57
N GLY A 29 14.98 14.30 0.99
CA GLY A 29 14.35 15.49 1.51
C GLY A 29 13.57 15.10 2.74
N THR A 30 13.55 15.98 3.73
CA THR A 30 12.70 15.83 4.90
C THR A 30 11.28 15.55 4.46
N VAL A 31 10.74 14.36 4.77
CA VAL A 31 9.36 13.99 4.47
C VAL A 31 8.45 15.06 5.06
N THR A 32 7.69 15.76 4.21
CA THR A 32 6.76 16.77 4.69
C THR A 32 5.48 16.12 5.20
N ARG A 33 4.71 16.85 6.02
CA ARG A 33 3.39 16.39 6.46
C ARG A 33 2.41 16.25 5.28
N THR A 34 2.59 17.03 4.23
CA THR A 34 1.79 16.93 3.00
C THR A 34 2.10 15.63 2.26
N ASP A 35 3.38 15.31 2.06
CA ASP A 35 3.79 14.03 1.46
C ASP A 35 3.24 12.86 2.26
N ARG A 36 3.24 13.00 3.59
CA ARG A 36 2.70 12.00 4.49
C ARG A 36 1.19 11.79 4.33
N CYS A 37 0.42 12.87 4.23
CA CYS A 37 -1.01 12.80 3.93
C CYS A 37 -1.25 12.06 2.60
N ASN A 38 -0.50 12.40 1.55
CA ASN A 38 -0.66 11.79 0.22
C ASN A 38 -0.38 10.28 0.25
N ARG A 39 0.71 9.86 0.91
CA ARG A 39 1.04 8.44 1.04
C ARG A 39 -0.01 7.64 1.82
N LEU A 40 -0.49 8.19 2.93
CA LEU A 40 -1.53 7.54 3.73
C LEU A 40 -2.88 7.49 3.00
N GLN A 41 -3.22 8.51 2.20
CA GLN A 41 -4.40 8.50 1.36
C GLN A 41 -4.34 7.39 0.31
N GLN A 42 -3.20 7.24 -0.36
CA GLN A 42 -2.98 6.18 -1.34
C GLN A 42 -3.09 4.81 -0.66
N GLN A 43 -2.37 4.61 0.44
CA GLN A 43 -2.46 3.37 1.21
C GLN A 43 -3.90 3.04 1.60
N PHE A 44 -4.67 3.99 2.12
CA PHE A 44 -6.06 3.73 2.47
C PHE A 44 -6.89 3.27 1.27
N THR A 45 -6.63 3.84 0.09
CA THR A 45 -7.36 3.49 -1.15
C THR A 45 -7.07 2.06 -1.58
N ASP A 46 -5.82 1.61 -1.41
CA ASP A 46 -5.41 0.26 -1.74
C ASP A 46 -6.00 -0.74 -0.73
N GLU A 47 -5.83 -0.46 0.56
CA GLU A 47 -6.29 -1.34 1.66
C GLU A 47 -7.82 -1.45 1.72
N ILE A 48 -8.56 -0.38 1.45
CA ILE A 48 -10.04 -0.45 1.46
C ILE A 48 -10.58 -1.27 0.28
N ALA A 49 -9.84 -1.41 -0.81
CA ALA A 49 -10.22 -2.27 -1.92
C ALA A 49 -10.12 -3.75 -1.52
N GLU A 50 -9.08 -4.11 -0.77
CA GLU A 50 -8.87 -5.48 -0.27
C GLU A 50 -9.76 -5.81 0.95
N HIS A 51 -10.06 -4.81 1.77
CA HIS A 51 -10.83 -4.95 3.01
C HIS A 51 -12.25 -4.36 2.95
N ALA A 52 -12.84 -4.27 1.75
CA ALA A 52 -14.14 -3.62 1.53
C ALA A 52 -15.28 -4.24 2.37
N GLU A 53 -15.21 -5.54 2.64
CA GLU A 53 -16.19 -6.31 3.42
C GLU A 53 -15.92 -6.30 4.94
N ALA A 54 -14.87 -5.60 5.39
CA ALA A 54 -14.59 -5.48 6.82
C ALA A 54 -15.78 -4.81 7.53
N LYS A 55 -16.17 -5.33 8.70
CA LYS A 55 -17.29 -4.79 9.50
C LYS A 55 -17.18 -3.28 9.76
N ARG A 56 -15.97 -2.73 9.77
CA ARG A 56 -15.66 -1.32 10.02
C ARG A 56 -15.36 -0.51 8.75
N ALA A 57 -15.50 -1.08 7.55
CA ALA A 57 -15.16 -0.41 6.29
C ALA A 57 -15.94 0.90 6.08
N ALA A 58 -17.22 0.93 6.46
CA ALA A 58 -18.04 2.15 6.37
C ALA A 58 -17.54 3.26 7.31
N GLU A 59 -17.21 2.92 8.56
CA GLU A 59 -16.66 3.84 9.55
C GLU A 59 -15.27 4.35 9.12
N ALA A 60 -14.42 3.45 8.60
CA ALA A 60 -13.12 3.77 8.05
C ALA A 60 -13.22 4.76 6.87
N LYS A 61 -14.17 4.55 5.94
CA LYS A 61 -14.44 5.49 4.84
C LYS A 61 -14.92 6.85 5.34
N ALA A 62 -15.79 6.89 6.35
CA ALA A 62 -16.22 8.16 6.96
C ALA A 62 -15.05 8.91 7.60
N LEU A 63 -14.13 8.19 8.25
CA LEU A 63 -12.92 8.77 8.83
C LEU A 63 -11.93 9.24 7.75
N GLN A 64 -11.76 8.48 6.67
CA GLN A 64 -10.95 8.88 5.52
C GLN A 64 -11.43 10.20 4.90
N LYS A 65 -12.74 10.41 4.74
CA LYS A 65 -13.28 11.70 4.26
C LYS A 65 -12.92 12.87 5.18
N LYS A 66 -12.93 12.65 6.51
CA LYS A 66 -12.47 13.66 7.48
C LYS A 66 -10.97 13.90 7.35
N ALA A 67 -10.19 12.82 7.22
CA ALA A 67 -8.75 12.88 7.04
C ALA A 67 -8.36 13.71 5.80
N MET A 68 -9.02 13.48 4.66
CA MET A 68 -8.86 14.28 3.44
C MET A 68 -9.09 15.77 3.69
N LYS A 69 -10.19 16.12 4.36
CA LYS A 69 -10.52 17.52 4.68
C LYS A 69 -9.44 18.17 5.55
N PHE A 70 -8.93 17.46 6.56
CA PHE A 70 -7.84 17.96 7.40
C PHE A 70 -6.53 18.14 6.63
N CYS A 71 -6.17 17.17 5.78
CA CYS A 71 -4.98 17.25 4.94
C CYS A 71 -5.04 18.42 3.95
N ALA A 72 -6.21 18.68 3.35
CA ALA A 72 -6.43 19.82 2.46
C ALA A 72 -6.54 21.17 3.20
N GLY A 73 -7.01 21.16 4.45
CA GLY A 73 -7.27 22.36 5.25
C GLY A 73 -6.09 22.85 6.11
N ASN A 74 -4.85 22.54 5.74
CA ASN A 74 -3.63 22.85 6.52
C ASN A 74 -3.60 22.23 7.94
N GLN A 75 -4.47 21.26 8.23
CA GLN A 75 -4.53 20.53 9.50
C GLN A 75 -3.90 19.13 9.34
N GLN A 76 -2.74 19.04 8.67
CA GLN A 76 -2.16 17.75 8.27
C GLN A 76 -1.91 16.81 9.45
N ALA A 77 -1.53 17.32 10.63
CA ALA A 77 -1.34 16.47 11.81
C ALA A 77 -2.62 15.74 12.23
N GLN A 78 -3.79 16.39 12.10
CA GLN A 78 -5.08 15.76 12.38
C GLN A 78 -5.45 14.77 11.26
N GLY A 79 -5.19 15.14 10.00
CA GLY A 79 -5.42 14.28 8.84
C GLY A 79 -4.61 12.99 8.90
N ILE A 80 -3.31 13.07 9.20
CA ILE A 80 -2.40 11.93 9.36
C ILE A 80 -2.91 10.99 10.44
N ARG A 81 -3.31 11.52 11.61
CA ARG A 81 -3.86 10.70 12.70
C ARG A 81 -5.18 10.03 12.29
N ALA A 82 -6.06 10.76 11.61
CA ALA A 82 -7.32 10.22 11.13
C ALA A 82 -7.11 9.09 10.11
N TYR A 83 -6.18 9.24 9.17
CA TYR A 83 -5.80 8.16 8.25
C TYR A 83 -5.22 6.96 8.99
N ALA A 84 -4.30 7.17 9.94
CA ALA A 84 -3.71 6.09 10.70
C ALA A 84 -4.77 5.29 11.48
N THR A 85 -5.75 5.96 12.08
CA THR A 85 -6.88 5.28 12.73
C THR A 85 -7.77 4.57 11.71
N ALA A 86 -8.02 5.16 10.54
CA ALA A 86 -8.83 4.55 9.50
C ALA A 86 -8.22 3.24 8.97
N LEU A 87 -6.91 3.24 8.73
CA LEU A 87 -6.14 2.05 8.33
C LEU A 87 -6.20 0.97 9.42
N LYS A 88 -5.98 1.33 10.69
CA LYS A 88 -6.09 0.38 11.81
C LYS A 88 -7.47 -0.26 11.94
N MET A 89 -8.54 0.46 11.59
CA MET A 89 -9.90 -0.11 11.58
C MET A 89 -10.10 -1.15 10.47
N LEU A 90 -9.35 -1.04 9.37
CA LEU A 90 -9.31 -2.04 8.30
C LEU A 90 -8.39 -3.22 8.63
N GLY A 91 -7.61 -3.15 9.71
CA GLY A 91 -6.57 -4.13 10.04
C GLY A 91 -5.22 -3.81 9.40
N ALA A 92 -5.12 -2.73 8.63
CA ALA A 92 -3.90 -2.29 7.97
C ALA A 92 -2.99 -1.51 8.93
N GLN A 93 -1.68 -1.76 8.86
CA GLN A 93 -0.71 -0.98 9.60
C GLN A 93 -0.36 0.29 8.82
N PRO A 94 -0.53 1.50 9.37
CA PRO A 94 -0.18 2.72 8.67
C PRO A 94 1.33 2.75 8.39
N ILE A 95 1.71 3.11 7.16
CA ILE A 95 3.13 3.37 6.83
C ILE A 95 3.67 4.40 7.84
N GLU A 96 4.85 4.15 8.43
CA GLU A 96 5.63 5.03 9.34
C GLU A 96 6.56 5.96 8.50
N PRO A 97 6.96 7.15 8.97
CA PRO A 97 7.73 8.09 8.15
C PRO A 97 9.15 7.59 7.84
#